data_AF-A0A917H2Z1-F1
#
_entry.id   AF-A0A917H2Z1-F1
#
_cell.length_a   1.000
_cell.length_b   1.000
_cell.length_c   1.000
_cell.angle_alpha   90.00
_cell.angle_beta   90.00
_cell.angle_gamma   90.00
#
_symmetry.space_group_name_H-M   'P 1'
#
loop_
_entity.id
_entity.type
_entity.pdbx_description
1 polymer ?
#
loop_
_entity_poly.entity_id
_entity_poly.type
_entity_poly.pdbx_seq_one_letter_code
_entity_poly.pdbx_strand_id
1 'polypeptide(L)'
;MDRLRIGVVSCANWQAGWFSSYRHLAQREDLDLVLHLGDYLYEYAPGEYQARDVVVRPHDPPVELTVLDHYRRRHAQYKTDPDLQTLHAAVTFVVTWDDHESADDAWAGGAGNHTEGAEGSWTARRAAAQQAYAEWMPVRWEPGGALYRRLAFGSLASLSMLDLRSYRSAQATGPVSAQIDDPDRTLTGDEQMSWLLEGLTTAEAQWKLVGNPVMIAPVRFPSTLSTGEIGALQELMGATRSTACPTTSTSGTATPPTAPGSWTTCATTGSGTRCSSPATSTPPGPATCPPTR
;
A
#
# COMPACT_ATOMS: atom_id res chain seq x y z
N MET A 1 9.77 19.29 -19.95
CA MET A 1 8.52 19.15 -19.18
C MET A 1 8.76 19.88 -17.89
N ASP A 2 7.99 20.94 -17.61
CA ASP A 2 8.34 21.91 -16.55
C ASP A 2 7.49 21.72 -15.28
N ARG A 3 6.43 20.91 -15.37
CA ARG A 3 5.55 20.53 -14.26
C ARG A 3 5.03 19.12 -14.47
N LEU A 4 4.70 18.43 -13.39
CA LEU A 4 4.01 17.15 -13.37
C LEU A 4 2.93 17.20 -12.29
N ARG A 5 1.66 16.94 -12.65
CA ARG A 5 0.53 16.89 -11.73
C ARG A 5 -0.09 15.50 -11.70
N ILE A 6 -0.16 14.97 -10.49
CA ILE A 6 -0.55 13.60 -10.23
C ILE A 6 -1.74 13.60 -9.29
N GLY A 7 -2.83 12.93 -9.68
CA GLY A 7 -3.88 12.52 -8.76
C GLY A 7 -3.48 11.22 -8.08
N VAL A 8 -3.64 11.07 -6.77
CA VAL A 8 -3.27 9.83 -6.04
C VAL A 8 -4.50 9.27 -5.33
N VAL A 9 -4.75 7.98 -5.51
CA VAL A 9 -5.90 7.25 -4.99
C VAL A 9 -5.53 5.80 -4.64
N SER A 10 -6.26 5.20 -3.73
CA SER A 10 -6.26 3.76 -3.42
C SER A 10 -7.52 3.44 -2.60
N CYS A 11 -7.68 2.17 -2.20
CA CYS A 11 -8.70 1.73 -1.24
C CYS A 11 -10.13 2.07 -1.70
N ALA A 12 -10.49 1.58 -2.88
CA ALA A 12 -11.73 1.91 -3.57
C ALA A 12 -12.90 1.01 -3.16
N ASN A 13 -13.17 0.82 -1.87
CA ASN A 13 -14.20 -0.13 -1.43
C ASN A 13 -15.59 0.25 -1.99
N TRP A 14 -16.13 -0.58 -2.88
CA TRP A 14 -17.41 -0.38 -3.56
C TRP A 14 -18.58 -0.33 -2.58
N GLN A 15 -18.52 -1.17 -1.54
CA GLN A 15 -19.56 -1.28 -0.52
C GLN A 15 -19.57 -0.10 0.44
N ALA A 16 -18.42 0.55 0.62
CA ALA A 16 -18.23 1.63 1.58
C ALA A 16 -18.81 2.97 1.11
N GLY A 17 -19.07 3.14 -0.18
CA GLY A 17 -19.64 4.40 -0.69
C GLY A 17 -19.54 4.56 -2.20
N TRP A 18 -19.89 5.76 -2.65
CA TRP A 18 -19.79 6.17 -4.05
C TRP A 18 -18.43 6.77 -4.37
N PHE A 19 -18.06 6.69 -5.63
CA PHE A 19 -16.76 7.06 -6.19
C PHE A 19 -16.62 8.56 -6.47
N SER A 20 -17.15 9.40 -5.56
CA SER A 20 -17.13 10.86 -5.67
C SER A 20 -15.73 11.46 -5.76
N SER A 21 -14.72 10.84 -5.12
CA SER A 21 -13.32 11.26 -5.24
C SER A 21 -12.82 11.15 -6.69
N TYR A 22 -13.22 10.10 -7.41
CA TYR A 22 -12.89 9.94 -8.82
C TYR A 22 -13.60 10.98 -9.70
N ARG A 23 -14.84 11.36 -9.36
CA ARG A 23 -15.55 12.49 -10.02
C ARG A 23 -14.77 13.80 -9.92
N HIS A 24 -14.25 14.11 -8.74
CA HIS A 24 -13.48 15.34 -8.53
C HIS A 24 -12.15 15.33 -9.29
N LEU A 25 -11.49 14.17 -9.39
CA LEU A 25 -10.31 14.03 -10.24
C LEU A 25 -10.66 14.17 -11.73
N ALA A 26 -11.79 13.61 -12.18
CA ALA A 26 -12.20 13.65 -13.58
C ALA A 26 -12.54 15.07 -14.06
N GLN A 27 -12.93 15.96 -13.14
CA GLN A 27 -13.18 17.38 -13.41
C GLN A 27 -11.89 18.22 -13.49
N ARG A 28 -10.72 17.64 -13.20
CA ARG A 28 -9.45 18.33 -13.30
C ARG A 28 -8.82 18.15 -14.68
N GLU A 29 -8.83 19.22 -15.46
CA GLU A 29 -8.22 19.25 -16.81
C GLU A 29 -6.69 19.42 -16.81
N ASP A 30 -6.07 19.56 -15.63
CA ASP A 30 -4.64 19.86 -15.47
C ASP A 30 -3.84 18.70 -14.86
N LEU A 31 -4.43 17.50 -14.77
CA LEU A 31 -3.74 16.26 -14.38
C LEU A 31 -3.00 15.65 -15.56
N ASP A 32 -1.75 15.25 -15.34
CA ASP A 32 -0.97 14.50 -16.33
C ASP A 32 -1.22 12.99 -16.20
N LEU A 33 -1.47 12.51 -14.97
CA LEU A 33 -1.80 11.11 -14.68
C LEU A 33 -2.51 10.92 -13.33
N VAL A 34 -3.09 9.74 -13.13
CA VAL A 34 -3.57 9.23 -11.85
C VAL A 34 -2.71 8.05 -11.40
N LEU A 35 -2.19 8.10 -10.17
CA LEU A 35 -1.57 6.97 -9.47
C LEU A 35 -2.62 6.22 -8.66
N HIS A 36 -2.78 4.93 -8.95
CA HIS A 36 -3.55 4.02 -8.10
C HIS A 36 -2.60 3.11 -7.32
N LEU A 37 -2.60 3.21 -6.00
CA LEU A 37 -1.65 2.55 -5.11
C LEU A 37 -2.22 1.27 -4.49
N GLY A 38 -2.97 0.48 -5.26
CA GLY A 38 -3.61 -0.76 -4.79
C GLY A 38 -5.00 -0.61 -4.19
N ASP A 39 -5.60 -1.74 -3.82
CA ASP A 39 -7.00 -1.88 -3.42
C ASP A 39 -7.97 -1.25 -4.43
N TYR A 40 -7.75 -1.53 -5.71
CA TYR A 40 -8.64 -1.14 -6.79
C TYR A 40 -10.01 -1.82 -6.64
N LEU A 41 -10.02 -3.03 -6.07
CA LEU A 41 -11.21 -3.77 -5.67
C LEU A 41 -11.00 -4.45 -4.32
N TYR A 42 -12.08 -4.98 -3.76
CA TYR A 42 -12.07 -5.81 -2.55
C TYR A 42 -12.69 -7.18 -2.87
N GLU A 43 -12.21 -8.24 -2.23
CA GLU A 43 -12.52 -9.64 -2.51
C GLU A 43 -13.70 -10.19 -1.71
N TYR A 44 -14.09 -9.53 -0.63
CA TYR A 44 -15.13 -10.00 0.30
C TYR A 44 -16.50 -10.19 -0.34
N ALA A 45 -17.32 -11.03 0.30
CA ALA A 45 -18.75 -11.11 0.05
C ALA A 45 -19.49 -9.85 0.57
N PRO A 46 -20.76 -9.66 0.21
CA PRO A 46 -21.55 -8.56 0.72
C PRO A 46 -21.69 -8.58 2.24
N GLY A 47 -21.37 -7.47 2.90
CA GLY A 47 -21.54 -7.31 4.35
C GLY A 47 -20.41 -7.86 5.24
N GLU A 48 -19.33 -8.37 4.65
CA GLU A 48 -18.14 -8.80 5.38
C GLU A 48 -17.12 -7.66 5.59
N TYR A 49 -17.03 -6.73 4.63
CA TYR A 49 -16.13 -5.57 4.71
C TYR A 49 -16.76 -4.32 4.08
N GLN A 50 -17.51 -3.58 4.89
CA GLN A 50 -18.24 -2.36 4.52
C GLN A 50 -17.89 -1.19 5.44
N ALA A 51 -18.34 0.01 5.07
CA ALA A 51 -18.21 1.17 5.94
C ALA A 51 -19.14 1.02 7.16
N ARG A 52 -18.55 0.72 8.33
CA ARG A 52 -19.27 0.46 9.58
C ARG A 52 -20.23 -0.72 9.38
N ASP A 53 -21.52 -0.53 9.65
CA ASP A 53 -22.55 -1.56 9.54
C ASP A 53 -23.48 -1.35 8.33
N VAL A 54 -23.04 -0.58 7.32
CA VAL A 54 -23.87 -0.20 6.17
C VAL A 54 -23.24 -0.65 4.86
N VAL A 55 -23.96 -1.50 4.12
CA VAL A 55 -23.64 -1.84 2.73
C VAL A 55 -24.32 -0.82 1.82
N VAL A 56 -23.55 0.16 1.31
CA VAL A 56 -24.10 1.19 0.41
C VAL A 56 -24.40 0.61 -0.97
N ARG A 57 -23.51 -0.25 -1.46
CA ARG A 57 -23.64 -0.96 -2.73
C ARG A 57 -23.16 -2.40 -2.54
N PRO A 58 -24.01 -3.42 -2.68
CA PRO A 58 -23.57 -4.79 -2.48
C PRO A 58 -22.59 -5.20 -3.59
N HIS A 59 -21.62 -6.02 -3.22
CA HIS A 59 -20.71 -6.65 -4.17
C HIS A 59 -21.41 -7.67 -5.08
N ASP A 60 -20.91 -7.77 -6.31
CA ASP A 60 -21.25 -8.77 -7.31
C ASP A 60 -19.94 -9.40 -7.83
N PRO A 61 -19.78 -10.75 -7.81
CA PRO A 61 -20.74 -11.73 -7.33
C PRO A 61 -20.95 -11.61 -5.80
N PRO A 62 -22.08 -12.10 -5.26
CA PRO A 62 -22.41 -12.00 -3.84
C PRO A 62 -21.70 -13.08 -3.00
N VAL A 63 -20.41 -13.30 -3.26
CA VAL A 63 -19.54 -14.29 -2.61
C VAL A 63 -18.12 -13.72 -2.52
N GLU A 64 -17.29 -14.35 -1.69
CA GLU A 64 -15.85 -14.09 -1.68
C GLU A 64 -15.19 -14.52 -3.00
N LEU A 65 -14.22 -13.75 -3.48
CA LEU A 65 -13.51 -14.06 -4.71
C LEU A 65 -12.41 -15.10 -4.46
N THR A 66 -12.58 -16.30 -5.00
CA THR A 66 -11.62 -17.40 -4.87
C THR A 66 -11.21 -17.99 -6.22
N VAL A 67 -12.01 -17.77 -7.27
CA VAL A 67 -11.77 -18.28 -8.64
C VAL A 67 -11.82 -17.17 -9.67
N LEU A 68 -11.26 -17.42 -10.85
CA LEU A 68 -11.08 -16.42 -11.92
C LEU A 68 -12.37 -15.71 -12.32
N ASP A 69 -13.46 -16.45 -12.45
CA ASP A 69 -14.76 -15.87 -12.82
C ASP A 69 -15.28 -14.90 -11.76
N HIS A 70 -14.97 -15.12 -10.48
CA HIS A 70 -15.32 -14.18 -9.42
C HIS A 70 -14.55 -12.88 -9.60
N TYR A 71 -13.22 -12.93 -9.76
CA TYR A 71 -12.38 -11.75 -9.95
C TYR A 71 -12.76 -10.94 -11.19
N ARG A 72 -12.98 -11.60 -12.33
CA ARG A 72 -13.44 -10.94 -13.56
C ARG A 72 -14.76 -10.20 -13.34
N ARG A 73 -15.70 -10.84 -12.65
CA ARG A 73 -17.02 -10.25 -12.37
C ARG A 73 -16.93 -9.07 -11.38
N ARG A 74 -16.06 -9.14 -10.36
CA ARG A 74 -15.80 -8.00 -9.48
C ARG A 74 -15.13 -6.83 -10.20
N HIS A 75 -14.12 -7.10 -11.04
CA HIS A 75 -13.54 -6.06 -11.90
C HIS A 75 -14.61 -5.43 -12.80
N ALA A 76 -15.44 -6.24 -13.46
CA ALA A 76 -16.54 -5.76 -14.29
C ALA A 76 -17.49 -4.85 -13.49
N GLN A 77 -17.91 -5.27 -12.29
CA GLN A 77 -18.75 -4.47 -11.41
C GLN A 77 -18.12 -3.10 -11.14
N TYR A 78 -16.87 -3.05 -10.71
CA TYR A 78 -16.19 -1.80 -10.40
C TYR A 78 -16.11 -0.87 -11.62
N LYS A 79 -15.88 -1.43 -12.81
CA LYS A 79 -15.88 -0.70 -14.08
C LYS A 79 -17.27 -0.23 -14.53
N THR A 80 -18.36 -0.55 -13.83
CA THR A 80 -19.69 0.02 -14.10
C THR A 80 -19.94 1.37 -13.43
N ASP A 81 -19.08 1.80 -12.51
CA ASP A 81 -19.24 3.09 -11.85
C ASP A 81 -18.99 4.25 -12.84
N PRO A 82 -19.94 5.19 -13.01
CA PRO A 82 -19.83 6.24 -14.00
C PRO A 82 -18.71 7.26 -13.71
N ASP A 83 -18.42 7.53 -12.43
CA ASP A 83 -17.35 8.46 -12.04
C ASP A 83 -15.98 7.83 -12.33
N LEU A 84 -15.83 6.52 -12.09
CA LEU A 84 -14.63 5.77 -12.43
C LEU A 84 -14.44 5.64 -13.96
N GLN A 85 -15.50 5.33 -14.70
CA GLN A 85 -15.45 5.30 -16.17
C GLN A 85 -15.00 6.63 -16.75
N THR A 86 -15.58 7.73 -16.25
CA THR A 86 -15.25 9.09 -16.71
C THR A 86 -13.78 9.39 -16.45
N LEU A 87 -13.26 9.05 -15.26
CA LEU A 87 -11.85 9.29 -14.94
C LEU A 87 -10.89 8.44 -15.79
N HIS A 88 -11.18 7.14 -15.99
CA HIS A 88 -10.38 6.26 -16.86
C HIS A 88 -10.36 6.74 -18.31
N ALA A 89 -11.47 7.33 -18.79
CA ALA A 89 -11.54 7.90 -20.14
C ALA A 89 -10.76 9.21 -20.26
N ALA A 90 -10.66 9.99 -19.19
CA ALA A 90 -10.07 11.34 -19.20
C ALA A 90 -8.55 11.35 -18.94
N VAL A 91 -8.05 10.48 -18.07
CA VAL A 91 -6.67 10.57 -17.55
C VAL A 91 -5.99 9.20 -17.56
N THR A 92 -4.69 9.17 -17.91
CA THR A 92 -3.90 7.94 -17.87
C THR A 92 -3.71 7.44 -16.43
N PHE A 93 -3.96 6.15 -16.20
CA PHE A 93 -3.70 5.50 -14.92
C PHE A 93 -2.34 4.82 -14.91
N VAL A 94 -1.54 5.10 -13.88
CA VAL A 94 -0.35 4.36 -13.51
C VAL A 94 -0.66 3.59 -12.23
N VAL A 95 -0.84 2.28 -12.35
CA VAL A 95 -1.35 1.45 -11.26
C VAL A 95 -0.33 0.47 -10.72
N THR A 96 -0.49 0.11 -9.45
CA THR A 96 0.02 -1.12 -8.84
C THR A 96 -1.10 -1.76 -8.02
N TRP A 97 -0.91 -3.00 -7.55
CA TRP A 97 -1.81 -3.65 -6.60
C TRP A 97 -1.35 -3.47 -5.16
N ASP A 98 -2.28 -3.70 -4.23
CA ASP A 98 -2.01 -4.09 -2.85
C ASP A 98 -2.58 -5.49 -2.61
N ASP A 99 -3.02 -5.82 -1.41
CA ASP A 99 -3.47 -7.16 -1.04
C ASP A 99 -4.84 -7.51 -1.62
N HIS A 100 -5.82 -6.60 -1.52
CA HIS A 100 -7.21 -6.89 -1.87
C HIS A 100 -7.48 -7.16 -3.35
N GLU A 101 -6.53 -6.87 -4.25
CA GLU A 101 -6.59 -7.41 -5.62
C GLU A 101 -6.62 -8.95 -5.66
N SER A 102 -6.13 -9.60 -4.61
CA SER A 102 -6.18 -11.04 -4.39
C SER A 102 -6.98 -11.40 -3.13
N ALA A 103 -6.43 -11.14 -1.95
CA ALA A 103 -7.05 -11.40 -0.66
C ALA A 103 -6.36 -10.57 0.42
N ASP A 104 -7.11 -10.15 1.43
CA ASP A 104 -6.62 -9.35 2.56
C ASP A 104 -5.31 -9.91 3.16
N ASP A 105 -4.38 -9.00 3.43
CA ASP A 105 -3.07 -9.30 3.99
C ASP A 105 -2.22 -10.30 3.18
N ALA A 106 -2.42 -10.38 1.86
CA ALA A 106 -1.61 -11.21 0.96
C ALA A 106 -0.10 -10.98 1.11
N TRP A 107 0.64 -12.09 1.06
CA TRP A 107 2.09 -12.19 0.96
C TRP A 107 2.47 -13.29 -0.05
N ALA A 108 3.77 -13.51 -0.27
CA ALA A 108 4.23 -14.39 -1.35
C ALA A 108 3.61 -15.80 -1.31
N GLY A 109 3.42 -16.37 -0.11
CA GLY A 109 2.97 -17.74 0.11
C GLY A 109 1.58 -17.90 0.74
N GLY A 110 0.83 -16.83 0.98
CA GLY A 110 -0.52 -16.91 1.53
C GLY A 110 -1.21 -15.56 1.67
N ALA A 111 -2.32 -15.51 2.38
CA ALA A 111 -3.03 -14.29 2.74
C ALA A 111 -3.72 -14.46 4.11
N GLY A 112 -4.07 -13.34 4.75
CA GLY A 112 -4.83 -13.34 6.00
C GLY A 112 -6.26 -13.84 5.79
N ASN A 113 -6.91 -13.37 4.72
CA ASN A 113 -8.23 -13.83 4.29
C ASN A 113 -8.12 -14.95 3.25
N HIS A 114 -7.42 -16.04 3.62
CA HIS A 114 -7.40 -17.25 2.80
C HIS A 114 -7.28 -18.54 3.63
N THR A 115 -8.15 -19.50 3.36
CA THR A 115 -8.10 -20.84 3.97
C THR A 115 -7.75 -21.91 2.93
N GLU A 116 -6.49 -22.36 2.94
CA GLU A 116 -5.99 -23.42 2.06
C GLU A 116 -6.86 -24.68 2.15
N GLY A 117 -7.27 -25.20 0.99
CA GLY A 117 -8.14 -26.37 0.84
C GLY A 117 -9.63 -26.06 0.90
N ALA A 118 -10.08 -25.15 1.77
CA ALA A 118 -11.48 -24.73 1.82
C ALA A 118 -11.84 -23.78 0.64
N GLU A 119 -10.92 -22.90 0.28
CA GLU A 119 -11.07 -21.91 -0.80
C GLU A 119 -10.23 -22.27 -2.03
N GLY A 120 -9.77 -23.51 -2.11
CA GLY A 120 -8.74 -23.94 -3.07
C GLY A 120 -7.33 -23.68 -2.55
N SER A 121 -6.35 -23.68 -3.45
CA SER A 121 -4.97 -23.38 -3.10
C SER A 121 -4.64 -21.90 -3.28
N TRP A 122 -3.77 -21.36 -2.42
CA TRP A 122 -3.35 -19.98 -2.53
C TRP A 122 -2.77 -19.66 -3.92
N THR A 123 -1.94 -20.56 -4.44
CA THR A 123 -1.36 -20.42 -5.78
C THR A 123 -2.41 -20.29 -6.87
N ALA A 124 -3.51 -21.07 -6.79
CA ALA A 124 -4.59 -20.99 -7.77
C ALA A 124 -5.40 -19.69 -7.62
N ARG A 125 -5.73 -19.28 -6.39
CA ARG A 125 -6.43 -18.01 -6.12
C ARG A 125 -5.61 -16.81 -6.57
N ARG A 126 -4.31 -16.77 -6.23
CA ARG A 126 -3.37 -15.74 -6.66
C ARG A 126 -3.25 -15.68 -8.18
N ALA A 127 -3.15 -16.83 -8.85
CA ALA A 127 -3.08 -16.87 -10.32
C ALA A 127 -4.37 -16.36 -10.98
N ALA A 128 -5.54 -16.69 -10.41
CA ALA A 128 -6.84 -16.19 -10.86
C ALA A 128 -6.95 -14.65 -10.71
N ALA A 129 -6.59 -14.12 -9.55
CA ALA A 129 -6.54 -12.68 -9.28
C ALA A 129 -5.61 -11.96 -10.26
N GLN A 130 -4.41 -12.51 -10.43
CA GLN A 130 -3.39 -12.01 -11.36
C GLN A 130 -3.89 -12.00 -12.81
N GLN A 131 -4.47 -13.09 -13.29
CA GLN A 131 -5.05 -13.16 -14.63
C GLN A 131 -6.13 -12.09 -14.85
N ALA A 132 -7.06 -11.93 -13.89
CA ALA A 132 -8.09 -10.89 -13.99
C ALA A 132 -7.49 -9.47 -13.96
N TYR A 133 -6.47 -9.23 -13.15
CA TYR A 133 -5.80 -7.93 -13.10
C TYR A 133 -5.17 -7.58 -14.46
N ALA A 134 -4.50 -8.53 -15.14
CA ALA A 134 -3.95 -8.32 -16.48
C ALA A 134 -5.04 -7.96 -17.50
N GLU A 135 -6.20 -8.59 -17.41
CA GLU A 135 -7.31 -8.39 -18.34
C GLU A 135 -8.02 -7.04 -18.18
N TRP A 136 -8.12 -6.54 -16.95
CA TRP A 136 -9.00 -5.42 -16.60
C TRP A 136 -8.28 -4.12 -16.24
N MET A 137 -6.98 -4.16 -16.00
CA MET A 137 -6.17 -3.00 -15.63
C MET A 137 -5.29 -2.51 -16.78
N PRO A 138 -5.03 -1.19 -16.90
CA PRO A 138 -4.21 -0.65 -17.98
C PRO A 138 -2.72 -0.86 -17.71
N VAL A 139 -2.28 -2.11 -17.66
CA VAL A 139 -0.90 -2.52 -17.42
C VAL A 139 -0.35 -3.33 -18.58
N ARG A 140 0.92 -3.10 -18.92
CA ARG A 140 1.67 -3.96 -19.84
C ARG A 140 2.39 -5.00 -19.00
N TRP A 141 1.65 -6.01 -18.58
CA TRP A 141 2.11 -7.03 -17.66
C TRP A 141 1.43 -8.36 -18.01
N GLU A 142 2.19 -9.44 -17.90
CA GLU A 142 1.70 -10.80 -18.08
C GLU A 142 1.67 -11.50 -16.72
N PRO A 143 0.65 -12.34 -16.43
CA PRO A 143 0.57 -13.11 -15.19
C PRO A 143 1.86 -13.85 -14.86
N GLY A 144 2.32 -13.71 -13.60
CA GLY A 144 3.62 -14.23 -13.14
C GLY A 144 4.84 -13.36 -13.48
N GLY A 145 4.68 -12.28 -14.26
CA GLY A 145 5.74 -11.31 -14.53
C GLY A 145 5.93 -10.28 -13.41
N ALA A 146 6.95 -9.41 -13.55
CA ALA A 146 7.19 -8.30 -12.63
C ALA A 146 6.25 -7.13 -12.91
N LEU A 147 5.45 -6.72 -11.91
CA LEU A 147 4.58 -5.53 -12.02
C LEU A 147 5.32 -4.22 -11.72
N TYR A 148 6.34 -4.29 -10.85
CA TYR A 148 7.16 -3.13 -10.49
C TYR A 148 7.89 -2.60 -11.73
N ARG A 149 7.93 -1.27 -11.88
CA ARG A 149 8.47 -0.61 -13.07
C ARG A 149 8.78 0.86 -12.81
N ARG A 150 9.60 1.45 -13.69
CA ARG A 150 10.02 2.84 -13.60
C ARG A 150 9.52 3.65 -14.79
N LEU A 151 8.94 4.82 -14.50
CA LEU A 151 8.51 5.77 -15.52
C LEU A 151 9.36 7.03 -15.41
N ALA A 152 9.84 7.53 -16.55
CA ALA A 152 10.64 8.75 -16.64
C ALA A 152 9.82 9.88 -17.27
N PHE A 153 9.82 11.04 -16.63
CA PHE A 153 9.17 12.27 -17.09
C PHE A 153 10.23 13.30 -17.47
N GLY A 154 10.98 12.99 -18.55
CA GLY A 154 12.17 13.75 -18.94
C GLY A 154 13.18 13.83 -17.80
N SER A 155 13.81 15.00 -17.65
CA SER A 155 14.69 15.31 -16.51
C SER A 155 13.94 15.75 -15.24
N LEU A 156 12.60 15.90 -15.29
CA LEU A 156 11.84 16.43 -14.18
C LEU A 156 11.64 15.39 -13.08
N ALA A 157 11.15 14.20 -13.40
CA ALA A 157 10.84 13.18 -12.41
C ALA A 157 11.11 11.75 -12.90
N SER A 158 11.52 10.89 -11.96
CA SER A 158 11.60 9.44 -12.11
C SER A 158 10.69 8.81 -11.07
N LEU A 159 9.70 8.02 -11.51
CA LEU A 159 8.72 7.36 -10.65
C LEU A 159 8.97 5.86 -10.66
N SER A 160 9.39 5.31 -9.52
CA SER A 160 9.51 3.86 -9.31
C SER A 160 8.23 3.33 -8.65
N MET A 161 7.42 2.58 -9.41
CA MET A 161 6.23 1.90 -8.90
C MET A 161 6.62 0.54 -8.36
N LEU A 162 6.28 0.27 -7.10
CA LEU A 162 6.62 -0.97 -6.41
C LEU A 162 5.48 -1.99 -6.45
N ASP A 163 5.86 -3.26 -6.45
CA ASP A 163 5.02 -4.39 -6.06
C ASP A 163 5.47 -4.83 -4.66
N LEU A 164 4.58 -4.76 -3.68
CA LEU A 164 4.90 -5.13 -2.29
C LEU A 164 4.16 -6.36 -1.81
N ARG A 165 3.52 -7.11 -2.71
CA ARG A 165 2.73 -8.30 -2.34
C ARG A 165 3.28 -9.58 -2.97
N SER A 166 3.89 -9.50 -4.14
CA SER A 166 4.38 -10.70 -4.83
C SER A 166 5.54 -11.40 -4.14
N TYR A 167 6.35 -10.66 -3.39
CA TYR A 167 7.66 -11.11 -2.90
C TYR A 167 7.80 -11.03 -1.38
N ARG A 168 6.89 -10.32 -0.69
CA ARG A 168 7.02 -10.06 0.74
C ARG A 168 6.93 -11.36 1.55
N SER A 169 7.69 -11.40 2.64
CA SER A 169 7.54 -12.40 3.70
C SER A 169 6.18 -12.24 4.40
N ALA A 170 5.71 -13.33 5.01
CA ALA A 170 4.54 -13.29 5.91
C ALA A 170 4.72 -12.21 7.00
N GLN A 171 3.62 -11.57 7.37
CA GLN A 171 3.56 -10.58 8.45
C GLN A 171 4.02 -11.23 9.76
N ALA A 172 4.78 -10.50 10.56
CA ALA A 172 5.15 -10.94 11.90
C ALA A 172 3.91 -10.89 12.80
N THR A 173 3.81 -11.83 13.73
CA THR A 173 2.66 -11.91 14.64
C THR A 173 2.77 -10.85 15.75
N GLY A 174 1.91 -9.84 15.70
CA GLY A 174 1.83 -8.79 16.72
C GLY A 174 2.84 -7.63 16.53
N PRO A 175 2.57 -6.46 17.13
CA PRO A 175 3.18 -5.19 16.75
C PRO A 175 4.60 -4.97 17.28
N VAL A 176 5.09 -5.84 18.16
CA VAL A 176 6.40 -5.74 18.82
C VAL A 176 7.15 -7.08 18.82
N SER A 177 6.80 -7.96 17.88
CA SER A 177 7.48 -9.26 17.76
C SER A 177 8.93 -9.08 17.34
N ALA A 178 9.85 -9.84 17.94
CA ALA A 178 11.25 -9.88 17.51
C ALA A 178 11.41 -10.35 16.05
N GLN A 179 10.41 -11.07 15.50
CA GLN A 179 10.35 -11.42 14.09
C GLN A 179 10.24 -10.20 13.16
N ILE A 180 9.86 -9.03 13.69
CA ILE A 180 9.82 -7.80 12.90
C ILE A 180 11.22 -7.44 12.39
N ASP A 181 12.23 -7.61 13.24
CA ASP A 181 13.63 -7.25 12.99
C ASP A 181 14.47 -8.41 12.43
N ASP A 182 13.83 -9.52 12.04
CA ASP A 182 14.51 -10.66 11.42
C ASP A 182 15.15 -10.23 10.08
N PRO A 183 16.48 -10.31 9.93
CA PRO A 183 17.19 -9.84 8.74
C PRO A 183 16.86 -10.65 7.48
N ASP A 184 16.30 -11.86 7.61
CA ASP A 184 15.93 -12.70 6.47
C ASP A 184 14.54 -12.35 5.90
N ARG A 185 13.82 -11.42 6.54
CA ARG A 185 12.51 -10.96 6.05
C ARG A 185 12.65 -9.85 5.03
N THR A 186 11.73 -9.83 4.07
CA THR A 186 11.73 -8.86 2.99
C THR A 186 10.32 -8.36 2.68
N LEU A 187 10.23 -7.13 2.15
CA LEU A 187 9.01 -6.57 1.58
C LEU A 187 9.01 -6.64 0.05
N THR A 188 10.15 -6.40 -0.58
CA THR A 188 10.28 -6.29 -2.04
C THR A 188 10.93 -7.52 -2.67
N GLY A 189 11.58 -8.38 -1.88
CA GLY A 189 12.59 -9.29 -2.41
C GLY A 189 13.88 -8.55 -2.81
N ASP A 190 14.95 -9.31 -3.02
CA ASP A 190 16.29 -8.78 -3.24
C ASP A 190 16.44 -8.09 -4.62
N GLU A 191 15.83 -8.67 -5.65
CA GLU A 191 15.92 -8.16 -7.02
C GLU A 191 15.25 -6.77 -7.14
N GLN A 192 14.02 -6.63 -6.64
CA GLN A 192 13.32 -5.35 -6.67
C GLN A 192 13.97 -4.32 -5.73
N MET A 193 14.50 -4.72 -4.58
CA MET A 193 15.23 -3.80 -3.70
C MET A 193 16.49 -3.25 -4.41
N SER A 194 17.27 -4.14 -5.02
CA SER A 194 18.47 -3.77 -5.77
C SER A 194 18.14 -2.84 -6.93
N TRP A 195 17.11 -3.19 -7.72
CA TRP A 195 16.59 -2.35 -8.81
C TRP A 195 16.11 -0.98 -8.34
N LEU A 196 15.47 -0.90 -7.17
CA LEU A 196 15.02 0.36 -6.59
C LEU A 196 16.23 1.23 -6.22
N LEU A 197 17.16 0.69 -5.42
CA LEU A 197 18.36 1.42 -4.97
C LEU A 197 19.21 1.91 -6.15
N GLU A 198 19.42 1.06 -7.16
CA GLU A 198 20.10 1.44 -8.39
C GLU A 198 19.40 2.61 -9.07
N GLY A 199 18.07 2.56 -9.23
CA GLY A 199 17.34 3.66 -9.85
C GLY A 199 17.37 4.96 -9.08
N LEU A 200 17.26 4.89 -7.76
CA LEU A 200 17.34 6.06 -6.89
C LEU A 200 18.74 6.70 -6.96
N THR A 201 19.80 5.89 -7.03
CA THR A 201 21.18 6.39 -7.06
C THR A 201 21.62 6.87 -8.45
N THR A 202 21.14 6.25 -9.52
CA THR A 202 21.58 6.55 -10.90
C THR A 202 20.69 7.54 -11.64
N ALA A 203 19.43 7.71 -11.25
CA ALA A 203 18.55 8.65 -11.95
C ALA A 203 19.04 10.10 -11.78
N GLU A 204 19.20 10.80 -12.90
CA GLU A 204 19.54 12.23 -12.96
C GLU A 204 18.30 13.15 -12.92
N ALA A 205 17.11 12.58 -12.73
CA ALA A 205 15.88 13.36 -12.62
C ALA A 205 15.88 14.23 -11.35
N GLN A 206 15.32 15.44 -11.47
CA GLN A 206 15.21 16.39 -10.36
C GLN A 206 14.41 15.80 -9.18
N TRP A 207 13.32 15.08 -9.48
CA TRP A 207 12.49 14.39 -8.49
C TRP A 207 12.58 12.88 -8.63
N LYS A 208 12.74 12.18 -7.51
CA LYS A 208 12.72 10.72 -7.44
C LYS A 208 11.57 10.29 -6.54
N LEU A 209 10.55 9.74 -7.17
CA LEU A 209 9.28 9.38 -6.55
C LEU A 209 9.21 7.86 -6.41
N VAL A 210 8.68 7.40 -5.28
CA VAL A 210 8.41 5.97 -5.04
C VAL A 210 6.91 5.83 -4.79
N GLY A 211 6.23 5.13 -5.69
CA GLY A 211 4.83 4.76 -5.53
C GLY A 211 4.75 3.40 -4.85
N ASN A 212 4.19 3.37 -3.64
CA ASN A 212 4.06 2.16 -2.85
C ASN A 212 2.66 2.05 -2.22
N PRO A 213 2.13 0.82 -2.07
CA PRO A 213 0.82 0.63 -1.46
C PRO A 213 0.84 0.80 0.07
N VAL A 214 1.95 0.50 0.74
CA VAL A 214 2.03 0.47 2.22
C VAL A 214 2.81 1.63 2.84
N MET A 215 2.55 1.89 4.12
CA MET A 215 3.28 2.88 4.93
C MET A 215 4.76 2.53 5.11
N ILE A 216 5.63 3.53 4.95
CA ILE A 216 7.08 3.39 5.19
C ILE A 216 7.61 4.30 6.30
N ALA A 217 6.87 5.37 6.62
CA ALA A 217 7.27 6.25 7.71
C ALA A 217 6.99 5.54 9.04
N PRO A 218 7.92 5.58 10.02
CA PRO A 218 7.67 4.99 11.33
C PRO A 218 6.43 5.59 11.99
N VAL A 219 5.49 4.73 12.39
CA VAL A 219 4.39 5.14 13.25
C VAL A 219 4.91 5.19 14.69
N ARG A 220 5.05 6.40 15.22
CA ARG A 220 5.53 6.61 16.59
C ARG A 220 4.35 6.68 17.55
N PHE A 221 4.28 5.73 18.47
CA PHE A 221 3.35 5.77 19.58
C PHE A 221 4.00 6.46 20.78
N PRO A 222 3.27 7.32 21.52
CA PRO A 222 3.79 7.92 22.75
C PRO A 222 4.20 6.82 23.74
N SER A 223 5.35 6.95 24.38
CA SER A 223 5.76 6.04 25.46
C SER A 223 4.91 6.18 26.73
N THR A 224 4.02 7.17 26.75
CA THR A 224 3.11 7.49 27.87
C THR A 224 1.76 6.81 27.78
N LEU A 225 1.54 5.94 26.78
CA LEU A 225 0.28 5.23 26.64
C LEU A 225 0.04 4.34 27.87
N SER A 226 -1.15 4.45 28.45
CA SER A 226 -1.63 3.55 29.48
C SER A 226 -1.79 2.13 28.94
N THR A 227 -1.84 1.14 29.83
CA THR A 227 -2.11 -0.26 29.45
C THR A 227 -3.41 -0.41 28.66
N GLY A 228 -4.44 0.39 28.97
CA GLY A 228 -5.71 0.39 28.23
C GLY A 228 -5.55 0.92 26.81
N GLU A 229 -4.79 1.99 26.61
CA GLU A 229 -4.52 2.56 25.28
C GLU A 229 -3.61 1.66 24.44
N ILE A 230 -2.64 0.99 25.06
CA ILE A 230 -1.84 -0.05 24.40
C ILE A 230 -2.74 -1.20 23.96
N GLY A 231 -3.66 -1.65 24.81
CA GLY A 231 -4.63 -2.69 24.46
C GLY A 231 -5.54 -2.30 23.29
N ALA A 232 -6.04 -1.06 23.29
CA ALA A 232 -6.87 -0.54 22.19
C ALA A 232 -6.07 -0.39 20.88
N LEU A 233 -4.80 0.02 20.96
CA LEU A 233 -3.91 0.07 19.80
C LEU A 233 -3.58 -1.33 19.27
N GLN A 234 -3.37 -2.29 20.16
CA GLN A 234 -3.17 -3.69 19.78
C GLN A 234 -4.39 -4.24 19.05
N GLU A 235 -5.60 -3.96 19.55
CA GLU A 235 -6.85 -4.34 18.90
C GLU A 235 -7.03 -3.66 17.53
N LEU A 236 -6.76 -2.35 17.46
CA LEU A 236 -6.81 -1.58 16.22
C LEU A 236 -5.79 -2.05 15.17
N MET A 237 -4.62 -2.52 15.61
CA MET A 237 -3.55 -3.02 14.75
C MET A 237 -3.62 -4.53 14.50
N GLY A 238 -4.73 -5.20 14.84
CA GLY A 238 -4.95 -6.62 14.51
C GLY A 238 -4.18 -7.62 15.38
N ALA A 239 -3.64 -7.21 16.54
CA ALA A 239 -2.97 -8.11 17.46
C ALA A 239 -4.00 -8.87 18.30
N THR A 240 -4.25 -10.14 17.96
CA THR A 240 -4.96 -11.06 18.87
C THR A 240 -4.24 -11.14 20.21
N ARG A 241 -4.99 -10.96 21.31
CA ARG A 241 -4.50 -10.94 22.69
C ARG A 241 -3.58 -12.14 22.99
N SER A 242 -2.29 -11.90 23.18
CA SER A 242 -1.40 -12.84 23.88
C SER A 242 -1.06 -12.28 25.26
N THR A 243 -1.47 -12.99 26.30
CA THR A 243 -1.10 -12.74 27.70
C THR A 243 0.40 -12.91 27.92
N ALA A 244 1.14 -11.81 28.14
CA ALA A 244 2.19 -11.65 29.17
C ALA A 244 3.14 -10.47 28.84
N CYS A 245 3.41 -9.65 29.86
CA CYS A 245 4.59 -8.78 30.02
C CYS A 245 5.48 -9.43 31.12
N PRO A 246 6.79 -9.10 31.31
CA PRO A 246 7.36 -7.77 31.14
C PRO A 246 8.73 -7.64 30.42
N THR A 247 8.88 -6.49 29.75
CA THR A 247 10.06 -5.61 29.52
C THR A 247 11.50 -6.15 29.62
N THR A 248 12.28 -5.91 28.56
CA THR A 248 13.66 -5.38 28.67
C THR A 248 13.95 -4.42 27.52
N SER A 249 14.59 -3.29 27.84
CA SER A 249 15.05 -2.26 26.92
C SER A 249 16.42 -2.60 26.37
N THR A 250 16.64 -2.36 25.08
CA THR A 250 17.98 -2.14 24.54
C THR A 250 17.94 -1.12 23.41
N SER A 251 18.65 -0.02 23.63
CA SER A 251 18.88 1.08 22.71
C SER A 251 19.87 0.68 21.61
N GLY A 252 19.45 0.73 20.34
CA GLY A 252 20.33 0.63 19.18
C GLY A 252 20.13 1.83 18.26
N THR A 253 21.04 2.79 18.31
CA THR A 253 21.11 3.91 17.37
C THR A 253 21.71 3.44 16.04
N ALA A 254 20.90 3.40 14.98
CA ALA A 254 21.38 3.31 13.60
C ALA A 254 21.23 4.67 12.92
N THR A 255 22.37 5.26 12.54
CA THR A 255 22.45 6.52 11.79
C THR A 255 22.17 6.25 10.31
N PRO A 256 21.24 6.93 9.63
CA PRO A 256 21.03 6.74 8.21
C PRO A 256 22.13 7.45 7.38
N PRO A 257 22.54 6.89 6.23
CA PRO A 257 23.48 7.55 5.33
C PRO A 257 22.82 8.75 4.63
N THR A 258 23.55 9.87 4.60
CA THR A 258 23.17 11.09 3.88
C THR A 258 23.47 10.94 2.38
N ALA A 259 22.44 10.78 1.56
CA ALA A 259 22.53 10.98 0.11
C ALA A 259 21.84 12.31 -0.26
N PRO A 260 22.48 13.20 -1.05
CA PRO A 260 21.88 14.46 -1.46
C PRO A 260 20.78 14.22 -2.51
N GLY A 261 19.52 14.46 -2.13
CA GLY A 261 18.35 14.40 -3.01
C GLY A 261 17.06 14.51 -2.20
N SER A 262 16.07 15.27 -2.68
CA SER A 262 14.74 15.36 -2.06
C SER A 262 13.89 14.14 -2.45
N TRP A 263 13.72 13.22 -1.51
CA TRP A 263 12.82 12.07 -1.68
C TRP A 263 11.42 12.46 -1.22
N THR A 264 10.38 12.17 -2.01
CA THR A 264 8.99 12.29 -1.54
C THR A 264 8.34 10.94 -1.69
N THR A 265 7.79 10.45 -0.59
CA THR A 265 7.12 9.15 -0.51
C THR A 265 5.68 9.40 -0.11
N CYS A 266 4.74 8.83 -0.85
CA CYS A 266 3.33 8.92 -0.56
C CYS A 266 2.81 7.51 -0.33
N ALA A 267 2.35 7.24 0.88
CA ALA A 267 1.75 5.97 1.26
C ALA A 267 0.28 6.21 1.65
N THR A 268 -0.58 5.24 1.37
CA THR A 268 -1.97 5.27 1.79
C THR A 268 -2.18 4.29 2.94
N THR A 269 -3.00 4.70 3.89
CA THR A 269 -3.60 3.79 4.89
C THR A 269 -5.09 3.77 4.65
N GLY A 270 -5.83 2.82 5.22
CA GLY A 270 -7.31 2.86 5.26
C GLY A 270 -7.92 4.16 5.82
N SER A 271 -7.10 5.09 6.32
CA SER A 271 -7.48 6.44 6.80
C SER A 271 -7.06 7.61 5.89
N GLY A 272 -6.49 7.36 4.71
CA GLY A 272 -6.08 8.37 3.72
C GLY A 272 -4.58 8.36 3.36
N THR A 273 -4.22 9.15 2.33
CA THR A 273 -2.86 9.25 1.76
C THR A 273 -2.03 10.29 2.49
N ARG A 274 -0.81 9.94 2.94
CA ARG A 274 0.17 10.88 3.50
C ARG A 274 1.43 10.88 2.67
N CYS A 275 1.87 12.07 2.27
CA CYS A 275 3.16 12.28 1.62
C CYS A 275 4.16 12.90 2.61
N SER A 276 5.38 12.37 2.65
CA SER A 276 6.48 12.87 3.49
C SER A 276 7.74 13.12 2.66
N SER A 277 8.40 14.25 2.93
CA SER A 277 9.75 14.59 2.47
C SER A 277 10.70 14.68 3.67
N PRO A 278 11.98 14.26 3.57
CA PRO A 278 12.91 14.40 4.68
C PRO A 278 13.23 15.89 4.90
N ALA A 279 12.97 16.38 6.11
CA ALA A 279 13.44 17.69 6.54
C ALA A 279 14.97 17.66 6.66
N THR A 280 15.66 18.66 6.09
CA THR A 280 17.07 18.93 6.36
C THR A 280 17.23 19.31 7.83
N SER A 281 17.59 18.36 8.69
CA SER A 281 17.89 18.64 10.10
C SER A 281 19.38 18.92 10.27
N THR A 282 19.74 20.19 10.47
CA THR A 282 21.01 20.58 11.09
C THR A 282 20.96 20.15 12.56
N PRO A 283 21.99 19.46 13.11
CA PRO A 283 21.96 19.03 14.50
C PRO A 283 22.00 20.24 15.44
N PRO A 284 21.15 20.33 16.47
CA PRO A 284 21.25 21.36 17.49
C PRO A 284 22.47 21.10 18.38
N GLY A 285 23.23 22.16 18.68
CA GLY A 285 24.35 22.13 19.63
C GLY A 285 23.90 21.80 21.06
N PRO A 286 24.83 21.43 21.96
CA PRO A 286 24.50 20.95 23.30
C PRO A 286 23.86 22.06 24.14
N ALA A 287 22.63 21.83 24.61
CA ALA A 287 21.93 22.72 25.54
C ALA A 287 22.27 22.33 26.99
N THR A 288 22.75 23.28 27.77
CA THR A 288 22.96 23.17 29.22
C THR A 288 21.65 23.43 29.97
N CYS A 289 21.26 22.52 30.88
CA CYS A 289 20.11 22.72 31.78
C CYS A 289 20.47 23.69 32.93
N PRO A 290 19.64 24.70 33.25
CA PRO A 290 19.72 25.42 34.52
C PRO A 290 18.96 24.67 35.63
N PRO A 291 19.31 24.87 36.91
CA PRO A 291 18.73 24.12 38.03
C PRO A 291 17.32 24.61 38.40
N THR A 292 16.56 23.67 38.94
CA THR A 292 15.17 23.73 39.35
C THR A 292 14.90 24.67 40.54
N ARG A 293 13.69 25.24 40.54
CA ARG A 293 12.89 25.50 41.74
C ARG A 293 11.49 24.96 41.52
#